data_AF-A0A2S7UC26-F1
#
_entry.id   AF-A0A2S7UC26-F1
#
_cell.length_a   1.000
_cell.length_b   1.000
_cell.length_c   1.000
_cell.angle_alpha   90.00
_cell.angle_beta   90.00
_cell.angle_gamma   90.00
#
_symmetry.space_group_name_H-M   'P 1'
#
loop_
_entity.id
_entity.type
_entity.pdbx_description
1 polymer ?
#
loop_
_entity_poly.entity_id
_entity_poly.type
_entity_poly.pdbx_seq_one_letter_code
_entity_poly.pdbx_strand_id
1 'polypeptide(L)'
;MNNVEINQGEIKVKLKGLESGKISFTAMGFENDSVNLDSGLLRLVFDLKDIGEHSYYQVPTIEIVYQENMSETHWICEFNGKTILDKMDHHGNSTILLLNRKVLSELEQHHENNLIVHAEFTQPANINLERSFIHFFK
;
A
#
# COMPACT_ATOMS: atom_id res chain seq x y z
N MET A 1 0.85 -14.67 -11.37
CA MET A 1 -0.30 -13.75 -11.30
C MET A 1 -0.70 -13.57 -9.86
N ASN A 2 -0.58 -12.34 -9.38
CA ASN A 2 -1.09 -11.90 -8.08
C ASN A 2 -2.62 -12.10 -8.01
N ASN A 3 -3.17 -12.13 -6.80
CA ASN A 3 -4.62 -12.20 -6.61
C ASN A 3 -5.09 -10.90 -5.93
N VAL A 4 -6.09 -10.26 -6.51
CA VAL A 4 -6.63 -8.98 -6.03
C VAL A 4 -8.11 -9.17 -5.70
N GLU A 5 -8.49 -8.75 -4.49
CA GLU A 5 -9.88 -8.72 -4.03
C GLU A 5 -10.23 -7.27 -3.69
N ILE A 6 -11.33 -6.76 -4.25
CA ILE A 6 -11.81 -5.39 -4.00
C ILE A 6 -13.20 -5.47 -3.40
N ASN A 7 -13.35 -4.92 -2.20
CA ASN A 7 -14.61 -4.75 -1.48
C ASN A 7 -14.80 -3.26 -1.16
N GLN A 8 -15.99 -2.87 -0.69
CA GLN A 8 -16.24 -1.47 -0.30
C GLN A 8 -15.28 -1.02 0.80
N GLY A 9 -14.36 -0.10 0.45
CA GLY A 9 -13.36 0.43 1.37
C GLY A 9 -12.20 -0.52 1.69
N GLU A 10 -12.18 -1.75 1.17
CA GLU A 10 -11.08 -2.70 1.38
C GLU A 10 -10.52 -3.23 0.06
N ILE A 11 -9.20 -3.15 -0.06
CA ILE A 11 -8.43 -3.69 -1.16
C ILE A 11 -7.45 -4.71 -0.59
N LYS A 12 -7.44 -5.93 -1.12
CA LYS A 12 -6.49 -6.95 -0.72
C LYS A 12 -5.71 -7.44 -1.92
N VAL A 13 -4.39 -7.50 -1.78
CA VAL A 13 -3.44 -7.93 -2.80
C VAL A 13 -2.59 -9.03 -2.23
N LYS A 14 -2.62 -10.20 -2.87
CA LYS A 14 -1.69 -11.28 -2.61
C LYS A 14 -0.58 -11.27 -3.64
N LEU A 15 0.62 -10.92 -3.20
CA LEU A 15 1.81 -10.86 -4.04
C LEU A 15 2.44 -12.26 -4.17
N LYS A 16 2.70 -12.69 -5.41
CA LYS A 16 3.28 -14.00 -5.74
C LYS A 16 4.63 -13.80 -6.45
N GLY A 17 5.61 -13.29 -5.73
CA GLY A 17 6.98 -13.14 -6.21
C GLY A 17 7.64 -11.82 -5.83
N LEU A 18 8.97 -11.79 -5.93
CA LEU A 18 9.77 -10.57 -5.82
C LEU A 18 9.80 -9.87 -7.17
N GLU A 19 9.05 -8.79 -7.31
CA GLU A 19 9.22 -7.87 -8.43
C GLU A 19 10.07 -6.69 -7.95
N SER A 20 11.20 -6.47 -8.63
CA SER A 20 12.13 -5.39 -8.30
C SER A 20 11.61 -4.04 -8.81
N GLY A 21 11.81 -2.99 -8.04
CA GLY A 21 11.53 -1.61 -8.48
C GLY A 21 10.13 -1.12 -8.15
N LYS A 22 9.64 -0.15 -8.93
CA LYS A 22 8.30 0.43 -8.76
C LYS A 22 7.26 -0.44 -9.47
N ILE A 23 6.25 -0.87 -8.74
CA ILE A 23 5.16 -1.69 -9.24
C ILE A 23 3.86 -0.90 -9.08
N SER A 24 3.21 -0.54 -10.18
CA SER A 24 1.90 0.12 -10.14
C SER A 24 0.83 -0.84 -9.63
N PHE A 25 -0.30 -0.32 -9.16
CA PHE A 25 -1.38 -1.20 -8.71
C PHE A 25 -1.96 -1.95 -9.91
N THR A 26 -2.08 -1.33 -11.07
CA THR A 26 -2.45 -2.02 -12.32
C THR A 26 -1.52 -3.20 -12.63
N ALA A 27 -0.20 -3.05 -12.48
CA ALA A 27 0.77 -4.15 -12.68
C ALA A 27 0.60 -5.27 -11.64
N MET A 28 0.11 -4.96 -10.44
CA MET A 28 -0.24 -5.97 -9.43
C MET A 28 -1.51 -6.76 -9.77
N GLY A 29 -2.20 -6.49 -10.88
CA GLY A 29 -3.35 -7.26 -11.33
C GLY A 29 -4.71 -6.62 -11.00
N PHE A 30 -4.73 -5.33 -10.70
CA PHE A 30 -5.97 -4.58 -10.59
C PHE A 30 -6.53 -4.30 -11.99
N GLU A 31 -7.74 -4.79 -12.26
CA GLU A 31 -8.40 -4.63 -13.57
C GLU A 31 -9.09 -3.27 -13.73
N ASN A 32 -9.37 -2.58 -12.62
CA ASN A 32 -9.96 -1.25 -12.63
C ASN A 32 -8.87 -0.18 -12.61
N ASP A 33 -9.12 0.93 -13.31
CA ASP A 33 -8.22 2.09 -13.30
C ASP A 33 -8.35 2.90 -11.99
N SER A 34 -9.47 2.74 -11.28
CA SER A 34 -9.77 3.48 -10.05
C SER A 34 -10.64 2.71 -9.06
N VAL A 35 -10.59 3.14 -7.79
CA VAL A 35 -11.47 2.68 -6.72
C VAL A 35 -12.11 3.90 -6.06
N ASN A 36 -13.43 3.90 -6.00
CA ASN A 36 -14.19 4.91 -5.27
C ASN A 36 -14.38 4.49 -3.81
N LEU A 37 -14.06 5.39 -2.89
CA LEU A 37 -14.22 5.26 -1.46
C LEU A 37 -15.33 6.22 -0.98
N ASP A 38 -16.59 5.81 -1.11
CA ASP A 38 -17.75 6.65 -0.75
C ASP A 38 -17.74 7.11 0.72
N SER A 39 -17.18 6.30 1.62
CA SER A 39 -17.06 6.63 3.05
C SER A 39 -15.82 7.45 3.39
N GLY A 40 -14.90 7.66 2.43
CA GLY A 40 -13.58 8.21 2.70
C GLY A 40 -12.67 7.26 3.49
N LEU A 41 -13.02 5.99 3.65
CA LEU A 41 -12.19 5.00 4.35
C LEU A 41 -11.52 4.04 3.38
N LEU A 42 -10.22 3.85 3.55
CA LEU A 42 -9.42 2.86 2.82
C LEU A 42 -8.78 1.88 3.79
N ARG A 43 -8.85 0.60 3.45
CA ARG A 43 -8.02 -0.47 4.01
C ARG A 43 -7.36 -1.21 2.88
N LEU A 44 -6.04 -1.11 2.77
CA LEU A 44 -5.24 -1.80 1.77
C LEU A 44 -4.39 -2.86 2.46
N VAL A 45 -4.48 -4.10 2.02
CA VAL A 45 -3.80 -5.25 2.61
C VAL A 45 -2.89 -5.89 1.57
N PHE A 46 -1.60 -5.96 1.86
CA PHE A 46 -0.64 -6.73 1.09
C PHE A 46 -0.27 -8.01 1.86
N ASP A 47 -0.64 -9.16 1.30
CA ASP A 47 -0.18 -10.48 1.73
C ASP A 47 1.15 -10.78 1.04
N LEU A 48 2.22 -10.74 1.82
CA LEU A 48 3.62 -10.95 1.42
C LEU A 48 4.11 -12.36 1.80
N LYS A 49 3.23 -13.27 2.22
CA LYS A 49 3.62 -14.60 2.73
C LYS A 49 4.44 -15.42 1.72
N ASP A 50 4.05 -15.38 0.46
CA ASP A 50 4.64 -16.20 -0.60
C ASP A 50 5.79 -15.48 -1.34
N ILE A 51 6.18 -14.29 -0.86
CA ILE A 51 7.40 -13.63 -1.29
C ILE A 51 8.53 -14.24 -0.45
N GLY A 52 9.58 -14.73 -1.10
CA GLY A 52 10.70 -15.40 -0.44
C GLY A 52 11.52 -14.46 0.47
N GLU A 53 12.83 -14.66 0.56
CA GLU A 53 13.68 -13.75 1.35
C GLU A 53 13.55 -12.30 0.86
N HIS A 54 13.04 -11.41 1.72
CA HIS A 54 12.73 -10.05 1.31
C HIS A 54 13.98 -9.16 1.31
N SER A 55 14.49 -8.84 0.10
CA SER A 55 15.49 -7.79 -0.06
C SER A 55 14.82 -6.44 -0.22
N TYR A 56 14.58 -5.74 0.88
CA TYR A 56 13.93 -4.42 0.84
C TYR A 56 14.86 -3.31 0.29
N TYR A 57 14.26 -2.27 -0.30
CA TYR A 57 14.94 -0.99 -0.53
C TYR A 57 15.37 -0.33 0.79
N GLN A 58 16.21 0.71 0.70
CA GLN A 58 16.60 1.46 1.90
C GLN A 58 15.40 2.16 2.53
N VAL A 59 14.48 2.66 1.70
CA VAL A 59 13.23 3.29 2.11
C VAL A 59 12.09 2.64 1.29
N PRO A 60 11.51 1.53 1.77
CA PRO A 60 10.32 0.96 1.15
C PRO A 60 9.20 1.99 1.16
N THR A 61 8.51 2.12 0.02
CA THR A 61 7.58 3.24 -0.21
C THR A 61 6.25 2.76 -0.76
N ILE A 62 5.17 3.42 -0.36
CA ILE A 62 3.85 3.30 -0.97
C ILE A 62 3.43 4.71 -1.40
N GLU A 63 3.03 4.88 -2.65
CA GLU A 63 2.40 6.13 -3.10
C GLU A 63 0.96 5.84 -3.50
N ILE A 64 0.03 6.57 -2.87
CA ILE A 64 -1.38 6.52 -3.21
C ILE A 64 -1.77 7.86 -3.83
N VAL A 65 -2.28 7.79 -5.05
CA VAL A 65 -2.78 8.94 -5.81
C VAL A 65 -4.29 8.90 -5.83
N TYR A 66 -4.94 10.05 -5.64
CA TYR A 66 -6.38 10.22 -5.70
C TYR A 66 -6.72 11.41 -6.60
N GLN A 67 -7.97 11.49 -7.07
CA GLN A 67 -8.39 12.54 -8.01
C GLN A 67 -8.66 13.87 -7.31
N GLU A 68 -9.15 13.82 -6.07
CA GLU A 68 -9.54 14.97 -5.29
C GLU A 68 -8.31 15.68 -4.70
N ASN A 69 -8.39 17.00 -4.60
CA ASN A 69 -7.43 17.76 -3.80
C ASN A 69 -7.90 17.76 -2.34
N MET A 70 -7.21 17.00 -1.50
CA MET A 70 -7.47 16.87 -0.08
C MET A 70 -6.56 17.81 0.70
N SER A 71 -7.10 18.46 1.73
CA SER A 71 -6.33 19.31 2.63
C SER A 71 -5.56 18.51 3.68
N GLU A 72 -6.11 17.36 4.08
CA GLU A 72 -5.58 16.49 5.12
C GLU A 72 -6.07 15.07 4.88
N THR A 73 -5.21 14.10 5.18
CA THR A 73 -5.53 12.67 5.16
C THR A 73 -4.80 11.99 6.31
N HIS A 74 -5.46 11.06 7.01
CA HIS A 74 -4.84 10.32 8.10
C HIS A 74 -4.43 8.94 7.60
N TRP A 75 -3.20 8.51 7.91
CA TRP A 75 -2.70 7.21 7.49
C TRP A 75 -2.06 6.46 8.63
N ILE A 76 -2.32 5.16 8.65
CA ILE A 76 -1.65 4.19 9.50
C ILE A 76 -1.10 3.11 8.59
N CYS A 77 0.17 2.75 8.75
CA CYS A 77 0.75 1.60 8.07
C CYS A 77 1.32 0.65 9.12
N GLU A 78 0.85 -0.60 9.09
CA GLU A 78 1.23 -1.66 10.00
C GLU A 78 1.82 -2.84 9.23
N PHE A 79 2.78 -3.51 9.85
CA PHE A 79 3.28 -4.79 9.38
C PHE A 79 3.29 -5.77 10.54
N ASN A 80 2.63 -6.91 10.35
CA ASN A 80 2.47 -7.95 11.37
C ASN A 80 1.99 -7.36 12.74
N GLY A 81 1.07 -6.40 12.68
CA GLY A 81 0.43 -5.78 13.86
C GLY A 81 1.24 -4.69 14.56
N LYS A 82 2.35 -4.20 13.97
CA LYS A 82 3.07 -3.02 14.48
C LYS A 82 3.14 -1.91 13.46
N THR A 83 3.01 -0.67 13.90
CA THR A 83 3.16 0.51 13.04
C THR A 83 4.59 0.59 12.48
N ILE A 84 4.69 0.75 11.17
CA ILE A 84 5.96 0.85 10.42
C ILE A 84 6.10 2.14 9.60
N LEU A 85 5.09 3.02 9.63
CA LEU A 85 5.16 4.33 8.99
C LEU A 85 6.24 5.19 9.69
N ASP A 86 7.29 5.56 8.96
CA ASP A 86 8.35 6.45 9.46
C ASP A 86 8.04 7.90 9.15
N LYS A 87 7.70 8.18 7.88
CA LYS A 87 7.35 9.51 7.40
C LYS A 87 6.25 9.45 6.37
N MET A 88 5.56 10.57 6.23
CA MET A 88 4.55 10.80 5.21
C MET A 88 4.85 12.10 4.51
N ASP A 89 4.65 12.12 3.19
CA ASP A 89 4.59 13.34 2.41
C ASP A 89 3.21 13.43 1.74
N HIS A 90 2.54 14.57 1.89
CA HIS A 90 1.19 14.78 1.39
C HIS A 90 1.20 15.96 0.40
N HIS A 91 0.66 15.73 -0.78
CA HIS A 91 0.71 16.65 -1.91
C HIS A 91 -0.66 16.92 -2.52
N GLY A 92 -1.66 17.23 -1.69
CA GLY A 92 -3.00 17.59 -2.15
C GLY A 92 -3.75 16.40 -2.72
N ASN A 93 -3.32 15.83 -3.84
CA ASN A 93 -3.92 14.69 -4.53
C ASN A 93 -3.10 13.39 -4.48
N SER A 94 -2.01 13.38 -3.70
CA SER A 94 -1.28 12.14 -3.43
C SER A 94 -0.69 12.14 -2.03
N THR A 95 -0.44 10.94 -1.53
CA THR A 95 0.29 10.73 -0.28
C THR A 95 1.34 9.65 -0.47
N ILE A 96 2.57 9.95 -0.07
CA ILE A 96 3.72 9.06 -0.09
C ILE A 96 4.00 8.60 1.35
N LEU A 97 3.97 7.30 1.58
CA LEU A 97 4.27 6.65 2.84
C LEU A 97 5.68 6.05 2.77
N LEU A 98 6.58 6.57 3.61
CA LEU A 98 7.94 6.07 3.75
C LEU A 98 8.00 5.14 4.96
N LEU A 99 8.40 3.89 4.71
CA LEU A 99 8.33 2.82 5.70
C LEU A 99 9.68 2.56 6.36
N ASN A 100 9.66 2.15 7.63
CA ASN A 100 10.85 1.77 8.36
C ASN A 100 11.32 0.37 7.96
N ARG A 101 12.32 0.29 7.07
CA ARG A 101 12.95 -0.95 6.64
C ARG A 101 13.42 -1.83 7.81
N LYS A 102 13.99 -1.24 8.86
CA LYS A 102 14.54 -2.03 9.98
C LYS A 102 13.42 -2.79 10.68
N VAL A 103 12.31 -2.11 10.94
CA VAL A 103 11.14 -2.72 11.59
C VAL A 103 10.51 -3.79 10.69
N LEU A 104 10.44 -3.56 9.36
CA LEU A 104 10.01 -4.59 8.40
C LEU A 104 10.86 -5.87 8.53
N SER A 105 12.18 -5.75 8.43
CA SER A 105 13.10 -6.89 8.52
C SER A 105 13.09 -7.58 9.89
N GLU A 106 12.83 -6.85 10.97
CA GLU A 106 12.73 -7.42 12.33
C GLU A 106 11.44 -8.20 12.57
N LEU A 107 10.36 -7.84 11.88
CA LEU A 107 9.03 -8.42 12.06
C LEU A 107 8.68 -9.49 11.02
N GLU A 108 9.52 -9.65 10.01
CA GLU A 108 9.36 -10.63 8.94
C GLU A 108 9.35 -12.06 9.52
N GLN A 109 8.40 -12.87 9.08
CA GLN A 109 8.24 -14.26 9.51
C GLN A 109 8.19 -15.20 8.32
N HIS A 110 8.52 -16.48 8.53
CA HIS A 110 8.52 -17.47 7.45
C HIS A 110 7.13 -17.86 6.92
N HIS A 111 6.05 -17.60 7.67
CA HIS A 111 4.73 -18.15 7.37
C HIS A 111 3.60 -17.11 7.30
N GLU A 112 3.84 -15.89 7.75
CA GLU A 112 2.86 -14.81 7.74
C GLU A 112 3.56 -13.46 7.66
N ASN A 113 3.25 -12.70 6.61
CA ASN A 113 3.74 -11.34 6.42
C ASN A 113 2.59 -10.51 5.84
N ASN A 114 1.92 -9.73 6.69
CA ASN A 114 0.79 -8.90 6.32
C ASN A 114 1.14 -7.44 6.54
N LEU A 115 1.17 -6.67 5.45
CA LEU A 115 1.28 -5.21 5.49
C LEU A 115 -0.11 -4.62 5.29
N ILE A 116 -0.57 -3.82 6.24
CA ILE A 116 -1.90 -3.22 6.22
C ILE A 116 -1.74 -1.71 6.25
N VAL A 117 -2.39 -1.03 5.31
CA VAL A 117 -2.47 0.43 5.26
C VAL A 117 -3.92 0.82 5.50
N HIS A 118 -4.14 1.71 6.45
CA HIS A 118 -5.42 2.35 6.68
C HIS A 118 -5.31 3.81 6.30
N ALA A 119 -6.33 4.33 5.62
CA ALA A 119 -6.46 5.75 5.34
C ALA A 119 -7.86 6.26 5.70
N GLU A 120 -7.90 7.49 6.21
CA GLU A 120 -9.13 8.25 6.42
C GLU A 120 -9.02 9.59 5.69
N PHE A 121 -9.87 9.74 4.69
CA PHE A 121 -10.06 10.94 3.89
C PHE A 121 -11.20 11.78 4.49
N THR A 122 -11.10 13.10 4.39
CA THR A 122 -12.11 14.03 4.92
C THR A 122 -13.42 14.04 4.12
N GLN A 123 -13.42 13.45 2.93
CA GLN A 123 -14.54 13.33 2.01
C GLN A 123 -14.36 12.08 1.13
N PRO A 124 -15.36 11.68 0.32
CA PRO A 124 -15.20 10.58 -0.62
C PRO A 124 -13.97 10.77 -1.52
N ALA A 125 -13.26 9.68 -1.81
CA ALA A 125 -12.00 9.73 -2.55
C ALA A 125 -12.00 8.71 -3.70
N ASN A 126 -11.51 9.14 -4.87
CA ASN A 126 -11.31 8.28 -6.03
C ASN A 126 -9.83 7.99 -6.19
N ILE A 127 -9.41 6.79 -5.76
CA ILE A 127 -8.03 6.33 -5.86
C ILE A 127 -7.70 6.01 -7.31
N ASN A 128 -6.60 6.55 -7.82
CA ASN A 128 -6.05 6.25 -9.13
C ASN A 128 -5.06 5.08 -9.02
N LEU A 129 -5.48 3.88 -9.44
CA LEU A 129 -4.70 2.66 -9.31
C LEU A 129 -3.54 2.60 -10.32
N GLU A 130 -3.67 3.25 -11.47
CA GLU A 130 -2.62 3.31 -12.47
C GLU A 130 -1.39 4.08 -11.98
N ARG A 131 -1.63 5.21 -11.30
CA ARG A 131 -0.58 6.10 -10.78
C ARG A 131 -0.10 5.75 -9.38
N SER A 132 -0.89 4.98 -8.62
CA SER A 132 -0.47 4.46 -7.32
C SER A 132 0.52 3.31 -7.49
N PHE A 133 1.53 3.23 -6.63
CA PHE A 133 2.55 2.20 -6.72
C PHE A 133 3.12 1.80 -5.36
N ILE A 134 3.74 0.63 -5.34
CA ILE A 134 4.62 0.19 -4.27
C ILE A 134 6.07 0.13 -4.76
N HIS A 135 7.01 0.34 -3.85
CA HIS A 135 8.44 0.24 -4.12
C HIS A 135 9.12 -0.43 -2.92
N PHE A 136 8.95 -1.74 -2.81
CA PHE A 136 9.38 -2.52 -1.63
C PHE A 136 10.70 -3.24 -1.85
N PHE A 137 10.84 -3.97 -2.96
CA PHE A 137 11.87 -4.99 -3.13
C PHE A 137 12.89 -4.64 -4.20
N LYS A 138 14.16 -4.92 -3.92
CA LYS A 138 15.31 -4.74 -4.83
C LYS A 138 15.41 -5.85 -5.85
#